data_AF-A0AA86N036-F1
#
_entry.id   AF-A0AA86N036-F1
#
_cell.length_a   1.000
_cell.length_b   1.000
_cell.length_c   1.000
_cell.angle_alpha   90.00
_cell.angle_beta   90.00
_cell.angle_gamma   90.00
#
_symmetry.space_group_name_H-M   'P 1'
#
loop_
_entity.id
_entity.type
_entity.pdbx_description
1 polymer ?
#
loop_
_entity_poly.entity_id
_entity_poly.type
_entity_poly.pdbx_seq_one_letter_code
_entity_poly.pdbx_strand_id
1 'polypeptide(L)'
;MLPDWDTMASEAMPEHTIPHEVVRALELFELTGPVTRERVEERYRDLLRIWHPHRYANLTNNPRKYMEMYKKGEVMTKEVEAAYRVISTWLSRSVS
;
A
#
# COMPACT_ATOMS: atom_id res chain seq x y z
N MET A 1 -36.92 34.57 5.51
CA MET A 1 -36.02 34.04 4.47
C MET A 1 -35.16 33.00 5.16
N LEU A 2 -35.46 31.72 4.92
CA LEU A 2 -34.71 30.61 5.53
C LEU A 2 -33.44 30.37 4.72
N PRO A 3 -32.32 29.96 5.34
CA PRO A 3 -31.10 29.67 4.61
C PRO A 3 -31.34 28.49 3.66
N ASP A 4 -30.81 28.63 2.45
CA ASP A 4 -30.83 27.61 1.42
C ASP A 4 -29.85 26.49 1.77
N TRP A 5 -30.39 25.35 2.19
CA TRP A 5 -29.62 24.19 2.62
C TRP A 5 -28.88 23.53 1.45
N ASP A 6 -29.32 23.73 0.20
CA ASP A 6 -28.63 23.26 -1.01
C ASP A 6 -27.30 23.98 -1.24
N THR A 7 -27.24 25.28 -0.91
CA THR A 7 -26.01 26.07 -0.97
C THR A 7 -25.00 25.64 0.11
N MET A 8 -25.46 25.35 1.34
CA MET A 8 -24.59 24.87 2.42
C MET A 8 -24.08 23.43 2.20
N ALA A 9 -24.86 22.58 1.53
CA ALA A 9 -24.44 21.22 1.18
C ALA A 9 -23.40 21.19 0.05
N SER A 10 -23.45 22.15 -0.88
CA SER A 10 -22.42 22.29 -1.93
C SER A 10 -21.10 22.89 -1.43
N GLU A 11 -21.12 23.51 -0.25
CA GLU A 11 -19.95 24.01 0.49
C GLU A 11 -19.41 22.98 1.49
N ALA A 12 -19.93 21.75 1.47
CA ALA A 12 -19.29 20.61 2.11
C ALA A 12 -17.91 20.45 1.47
N MET A 13 -16.92 20.95 2.19
CA MET A 13 -15.49 20.86 1.94
C MET A 13 -15.13 19.57 1.21
N PRO A 14 -14.14 19.56 0.29
CA PRO A 14 -13.59 18.31 -0.16
C PRO A 14 -13.10 17.57 1.09
N GLU A 15 -13.90 16.62 1.57
CA GLU A 15 -13.46 15.61 2.51
C GLU A 15 -12.13 15.16 1.94
N HIS A 16 -11.07 15.17 2.76
CA HIS A 16 -9.79 14.60 2.40
C HIS A 16 -10.00 13.09 2.26
N THR A 17 -10.74 12.67 1.23
CA THR A 17 -10.98 11.29 0.89
C THR A 17 -9.63 10.77 0.43
N ILE A 18 -9.10 9.81 1.19
CA ILE A 18 -7.86 9.13 0.84
C ILE A 18 -8.03 8.59 -0.59
N PRO A 19 -7.11 8.90 -1.53
CA PRO A 19 -7.23 8.44 -2.91
C PRO A 19 -7.37 6.92 -2.96
N HIS A 20 -8.21 6.39 -3.86
CA HIS A 20 -8.49 4.96 -3.94
C HIS A 20 -7.22 4.11 -4.16
N GLU A 21 -6.23 4.63 -4.88
CA GLU A 21 -4.92 3.99 -5.04
C GLU A 21 -4.13 3.88 -3.73
N VAL A 22 -4.26 4.86 -2.83
CA VAL A 22 -3.66 4.84 -1.50
C VAL A 22 -4.37 3.83 -0.62
N VAL A 23 -5.71 3.76 -0.68
CA VAL A 23 -6.48 2.73 0.05
C VAL A 23 -6.02 1.32 -0.33
N ARG A 24 -5.95 1.00 -1.62
CA ARG A 24 -5.47 -0.31 -2.08
C ARG A 24 -4.03 -0.60 -1.64
N ALA A 25 -3.16 0.41 -1.66
CA ALA A 25 -1.78 0.26 -1.20
C ALA A 25 -1.71 -0.02 0.31
N LEU A 26 -2.54 0.65 1.12
CA LEU A 26 -2.64 0.42 2.56
C LEU A 26 -3.21 -0.96 2.90
N GLU A 27 -4.18 -1.44 2.11
CA GLU A 27 -4.71 -2.80 2.21
C GLU A 27 -3.63 -3.85 1.94
N LEU A 28 -2.82 -3.67 0.88
CA LEU A 28 -1.68 -4.55 0.59
C LEU A 28 -0.66 -4.56 1.74
N PHE A 29 -0.49 -3.42 2.41
CA PHE A 29 0.39 -3.29 3.56
C PHE A 29 -0.25 -3.79 4.86
N GLU A 30 -1.54 -4.13 4.86
CA GLU A 30 -2.33 -4.49 6.05
C GLU A 30 -2.21 -3.43 7.17
N LEU A 31 -2.09 -2.16 6.78
CA LEU A 31 -1.95 -1.06 7.73
C LEU A 31 -3.32 -0.51 8.11
N THR A 32 -3.81 -0.94 9.27
CA THR A 32 -5.00 -0.38 9.91
C THR A 32 -4.59 0.61 11.01
N GLY A 33 -5.19 1.80 10.99
CA GLY A 33 -4.97 2.86 11.98
C GLY A 33 -4.09 4.01 11.44
N PRO A 34 -3.48 4.81 12.34
CA PRO A 34 -2.65 5.94 11.93
C PRO A 34 -1.50 5.49 11.03
N VAL A 35 -1.44 6.05 9.82
CA VAL A 35 -0.39 5.77 8.84
C VAL A 35 0.74 6.76 9.07
N THR A 36 1.86 6.27 9.63
CA THR A 36 3.09 7.06 9.79
C THR A 36 4.17 6.56 8.85
N ARG A 37 5.15 7.42 8.55
CA ARG A 37 6.28 7.06 7.68
C ARG A 37 7.04 5.86 8.22
N GLU A 38 7.33 5.85 9.52
CA GLU A 38 8.11 4.80 10.18
C GLU A 38 7.41 3.45 10.06
N ARG A 39 6.09 3.42 10.26
CA ARG A 39 5.31 2.18 10.18
C ARG A 39 5.19 1.65 8.75
N VAL A 40 5.09 2.54 7.78
CA VAL A 40 5.13 2.19 6.35
C VAL A 40 6.50 1.63 5.97
N GLU A 41 7.59 2.24 6.42
CA GLU A 41 8.96 1.78 6.16
C GLU A 41 9.28 0.43 6.83
N GLU A 42 8.81 0.21 8.07
CA GLU A 42 8.94 -1.06 8.76
C GLU A 42 8.18 -2.17 8.01
N ARG A 43 6.91 -1.91 7.67
CA ARG A 43 6.07 -2.88 6.97
C ARG A 43 6.61 -3.19 5.57
N TYR A 44 7.14 -2.20 4.87
CA TYR A 44 7.81 -2.37 3.58
C TYR A 44 8.98 -3.36 3.67
N ARG A 45 9.87 -3.19 4.65
CA ARG A 45 11.02 -4.09 4.87
C ARG A 45 10.56 -5.52 5.18
N ASP A 46 9.51 -5.67 5.98
CA ASP A 46 8.95 -6.98 6.30
C ASP A 46 8.36 -7.69 5.07
N LEU A 47 7.58 -6.98 4.26
CA LEU A 47 7.00 -7.53 3.03
C LEU A 47 8.10 -7.95 2.04
N LEU A 48 9.15 -7.15 1.86
CA LEU A 48 10.29 -7.53 1.03
C LEU A 48 10.99 -8.79 1.54
N ARG A 49 11.13 -8.95 2.87
CA ARG A 49 11.70 -10.15 3.48
C ARG A 49 10.81 -11.38 3.33
N ILE A 50 9.49 -11.22 3.28
CA ILE A 50 8.52 -12.30 3.02
C ILE A 50 8.65 -12.76 1.57
N TRP A 51 8.65 -11.82 0.63
CA TRP A 51 8.62 -12.10 -0.81
C TRP A 51 9.99 -12.35 -1.44
N HIS A 52 11.08 -12.16 -0.69
CA HIS A 52 12.45 -12.33 -1.16
C HIS A 52 12.64 -13.68 -1.90
N PRO A 53 12.91 -13.70 -3.22
CA PRO A 53 12.84 -14.92 -4.02
C PRO A 53 13.78 -16.05 -3.56
N HIS A 54 14.93 -15.72 -2.98
CA HIS A 54 15.86 -16.72 -2.45
C HIS A 54 15.28 -17.54 -1.29
N ARG A 55 14.21 -17.06 -0.64
CA ARG A 55 13.53 -17.79 0.43
C ARG A 55 12.89 -19.08 -0.09
N TYR A 56 12.59 -19.16 -1.38
CA TYR A 56 11.99 -20.34 -2.01
C TYR A 56 13.00 -21.41 -2.41
N ALA A 57 14.30 -21.08 -2.48
CA ALA A 57 15.35 -22.04 -2.84
C ALA A 57 15.44 -23.21 -1.84
N ASN A 58 15.10 -22.97 -0.57
CA ASN A 58 15.17 -23.98 0.49
C ASN A 58 13.83 -24.68 0.77
N LEU A 59 12.76 -24.35 0.03
CA LEU A 59 11.41 -24.85 0.31
C LEU A 59 11.01 -26.06 -0.58
N THR A 60 11.77 -26.34 -1.63
CA THR A 60 11.48 -27.47 -2.52
C THR A 60 12.66 -27.86 -3.39
N ASN A 61 12.85 -29.17 -3.59
CA ASN A 61 13.80 -29.71 -4.57
C ASN A 61 13.16 -29.91 -5.96
N ASN A 62 11.88 -29.54 -6.15
CA ASN A 62 11.19 -29.62 -7.43
C ASN A 62 11.41 -28.31 -8.22
N PRO A 63 12.12 -28.35 -9.36
CA PRO A 63 12.43 -27.13 -10.13
C PRO A 63 11.19 -26.37 -10.63
N ARG A 64 10.10 -27.06 -10.96
CA ARG A 64 8.86 -26.41 -11.42
C ARG A 64 8.22 -25.60 -10.31
N LYS A 65 8.09 -26.21 -9.13
CA LYS A 65 7.53 -25.55 -7.94
C LYS A 65 8.42 -24.40 -7.46
N TYR A 66 9.74 -24.57 -7.54
CA TYR A 66 10.67 -23.47 -7.29
C TYR A 66 10.42 -22.29 -8.23
N MET A 67 10.33 -22.53 -9.55
CA MET A 67 10.11 -21.46 -10.52
C MET A 67 8.76 -20.76 -10.37
N GLU A 68 7.70 -21.49 -10.02
CA GLU A 68 6.39 -20.89 -9.73
C GLU A 68 6.45 -19.93 -8.53
N MET A 69 7.09 -20.36 -7.44
CA MET A 69 7.24 -19.54 -6.24
C MET A 69 8.20 -18.36 -6.46
N TYR A 70 9.29 -18.57 -7.21
CA TYR A 70 10.21 -17.50 -7.60
C TYR A 70 9.48 -16.38 -8.35
N LYS A 71 8.72 -16.74 -9.40
CA LYS A 71 7.92 -15.79 -10.18
C LYS A 71 6.90 -15.06 -9.31
N LYS A 72 6.24 -15.78 -8.38
CA LYS A 72 5.32 -15.16 -7.42
C LYS A 72 6.04 -14.15 -6.55
N GLY A 73 7.23 -14.48 -6.03
CA GLY A 73 8.07 -13.56 -5.27
C GLY A 73 8.39 -12.29 -6.06
N GLU A 74 8.83 -12.42 -7.31
CA GLU A 74 9.11 -11.26 -8.17
C GLU A 74 7.89 -10.35 -8.39
N VAL A 75 6.72 -10.93 -8.65
CA VAL A 75 5.47 -10.18 -8.85
C VAL A 75 5.12 -9.41 -7.58
N MET A 76 5.12 -10.08 -6.43
CA MET A 76 4.75 -9.46 -5.17
C MET A 76 5.75 -8.40 -4.72
N THR A 77 7.06 -8.59 -4.95
CA THR A 77 8.06 -7.56 -4.69
C THR A 77 7.77 -6.28 -5.48
N LYS A 78 7.43 -6.40 -6.77
CA LYS A 78 7.07 -5.24 -7.60
C LYS A 78 5.80 -4.54 -7.11
N GLU A 79 4.78 -5.29 -6.70
CA GLU A 79 3.54 -4.73 -6.15
C GLU A 79 3.80 -3.97 -4.84
N VAL A 80 4.62 -4.54 -3.95
CA VAL A 80 5.03 -3.92 -2.68
C VAL A 80 5.81 -2.63 -2.91
N GLU A 81 6.75 -2.62 -3.86
CA GLU A 81 7.50 -1.41 -4.23
C GLU A 81 6.61 -0.31 -4.82
N ALA A 82 5.66 -0.68 -5.68
CA ALA A 82 4.71 0.27 -6.26
C ALA A 82 3.79 0.88 -5.20
N ALA A 83 3.22 0.05 -4.32
CA ALA A 83 2.39 0.50 -3.20
C ALA A 83 3.16 1.41 -2.23
N TYR A 84 4.41 1.07 -1.91
CA TYR A 84 5.27 1.91 -1.09
C TYR A 84 5.44 3.32 -1.66
N ARG A 85 5.69 3.43 -2.98
CA ARG A 85 5.82 4.73 -3.66
C ARG A 85 4.54 5.56 -3.59
N VAL A 86 3.38 4.92 -3.77
CA VAL A 86 2.06 5.57 -3.66
C VAL A 86 1.84 6.12 -2.25
N ILE A 87 2.03 5.28 -1.22
CA ILE A 87 1.83 5.68 0.18
C ILE A 87 2.81 6.79 0.57
N SER A 88 4.09 6.66 0.19
CA SER A 88 5.12 7.65 0.52
C SER A 88 4.85 9.01 -0.11
N THR A 89 4.40 9.01 -1.37
CA THR A 89 4.03 10.25 -2.07
C THR A 89 2.83 10.91 -1.39
N TRP A 90 1.81 10.13 -1.03
CA TRP A 90 0.64 10.63 -0.31
C TRP A 90 1.01 11.21 1.07
N LEU A 91 1.85 10.52 1.84
CA LEU A 91 2.34 11.01 3.13
C LEU A 91 3.12 12.33 2.99
N SER A 92 4.01 12.44 1.99
CA SER A 92 4.77 13.67 1.77
C SER A 92 3.91 14.89 1.43
N ARG A 93 2.80 14.67 0.72
CA ARG A 93 1.84 15.73 0.35
C ARG A 93 0.97 16.16 1.52
N SER A 94 0.70 15.26 2.45
CA SER A 94 -0.17 15.51 3.61
C SER A 94 0.54 16.26 4.75
N VAL A 95 1.87 16.38 4.68
CA VAL A 95 2.73 17.05 5.68
C VAL A 95 3.24 18.41 5.18
N SER A 96 2.85 18.85 3.97
CA SER A 96 3.17 20.17 3.41
C SER A 96 2.05 21.19 3.62
#